data_AF-A0A3B7MLB4-F1
#
_entry.id   AF-A0A3B7MLB4-F1
#
_cell.length_a   1.000
_cell.length_b   1.000
_cell.length_c   1.000
_cell.angle_alpha   90.00
_cell.angle_beta   90.00
_cell.angle_gamma   90.00
#
_symmetry.space_group_name_H-M   'P 1'
#
loop_
_entity.id
_entity.type
_entity.pdbx_description
1 polymer ?
#
loop_
_entity_poly.entity_id
_entity_poly.type
_entity_poly.pdbx_seq_one_letter_code
_entity_poly.pdbx_strand_id
1 'polypeptide(L)'
;MSSKSGWGSRPYVGLSLSKPHYSIYSTRTPNCSAYTVLLSGTRGKRYFGREPDYPVENPQTPQPMRALAMLFILAFLQLVCHSSFSQCKTAPPLEACLGTEATVSDNEILLNGTKKWYYGPTATFSQLTMRGGTLIVCTDLTINVLNIDSGTIVIRPGAKLTAGGGGGGMIWRGGCAIYNHGRLEITSNLSFEGPYATAARPNILMNVTTTSSSRAFNYLVINNPFSFFVNNGLAEVHGIITDNNAVAGSVCLGHTSQLKQTVLINKVKDTYVAPDGYACVSVYQLSQFADTLTDHPYVLVCLSASHSSVTGGSNKPNAWGAANVFQNCNSCAEMTLLPVQNASTKPYTPPVVQAANLTIYPNPFADIVRISWENGKKPRSVMICESTGRIVYCRDLEQERAGVLTVSLATTLAAGNYFVKITYPGAVIVRKIIKAAR
;
A
#
# COMPACT_ATOMS: atom_id res chain seq x y z
N MET A 1 -51.86 17.26 -26.35
CA MET A 1 -51.80 15.79 -26.53
C MET A 1 -50.91 15.22 -25.43
N SER A 2 -51.53 14.53 -24.47
CA SER A 2 -50.89 13.97 -23.27
C SER A 2 -50.95 12.46 -23.38
N SER A 3 -49.81 11.78 -23.48
CA SER A 3 -49.74 10.32 -23.32
C SER A 3 -49.06 9.97 -21.99
N LYS A 4 -49.84 9.38 -21.09
CA LYS A 4 -49.38 8.71 -19.88
C LYS A 4 -49.01 7.28 -20.26
N SER A 5 -47.77 6.86 -20.04
CA SER A 5 -47.38 5.45 -20.07
C SER A 5 -47.23 4.95 -18.63
N GLY A 6 -48.14 4.06 -18.24
CA GLY A 6 -48.06 3.31 -16.98
C GLY A 6 -47.23 2.05 -17.16
N TRP A 7 -46.32 1.79 -16.23
CA TRP A 7 -45.60 0.52 -16.11
C TRP A 7 -45.92 -0.11 -14.77
N GLY A 8 -46.45 -1.34 -14.82
CA GLY A 8 -46.88 -2.13 -13.69
C GLY A 8 -45.72 -2.77 -12.92
N SER A 9 -45.85 -2.82 -11.61
CA SER A 9 -44.93 -3.45 -10.66
C SER A 9 -45.29 -4.94 -10.49
N ARG A 10 -44.28 -5.82 -10.49
CA ARG A 10 -44.40 -7.22 -10.00
C ARG A 10 -43.68 -7.34 -8.65
N PRO A 11 -44.18 -8.17 -7.70
CA PRO A 11 -43.53 -8.35 -6.41
C PRO A 11 -42.41 -9.40 -6.48
N TYR A 12 -41.32 -9.13 -5.77
CA TYR A 12 -40.26 -10.10 -5.47
C TYR A 12 -40.58 -10.83 -4.15
N VAL A 13 -40.48 -12.16 -4.17
CA VAL A 13 -40.57 -13.02 -2.98
C VAL A 13 -39.16 -13.18 -2.41
N GLY A 14 -38.96 -12.76 -1.16
CA GLY A 14 -37.70 -12.91 -0.44
C GLY A 14 -37.65 -14.23 0.34
N LEU A 15 -36.59 -15.01 0.12
CA LEU A 15 -36.21 -16.16 0.95
C LEU A 15 -35.07 -15.74 1.89
N SER A 16 -35.34 -15.77 3.19
CA SER A 16 -34.39 -15.50 4.26
C SER A 16 -33.71 -16.80 4.70
N LEU A 17 -32.37 -16.85 4.60
CA LEU A 17 -31.54 -17.92 5.16
C LEU A 17 -30.67 -17.34 6.28
N SER A 18 -30.90 -17.79 7.51
CA SER A 18 -30.07 -17.48 8.68
C SER A 18 -28.76 -18.29 8.63
N LYS A 19 -27.63 -17.63 8.90
CA LYS A 19 -26.30 -18.26 9.03
C LYS A 19 -25.88 -18.33 10.51
N PRO A 20 -25.13 -19.37 10.92
CA PRO A 20 -24.61 -19.48 12.28
C PRO A 20 -23.41 -18.56 12.52
N HIS A 21 -23.32 -18.01 13.73
CA HIS A 21 -22.17 -17.23 14.21
C HIS A 21 -21.01 -18.15 14.60
N TYR A 22 -19.84 -17.97 13.99
CA TYR A 22 -18.57 -18.46 14.51
C TYR A 22 -17.68 -17.25 14.84
N SER A 23 -17.08 -17.25 16.02
CA SER A 23 -16.12 -16.22 16.43
C SER A 23 -14.70 -16.74 16.17
N ILE A 24 -13.96 -16.04 15.32
CA ILE A 24 -12.55 -16.31 15.02
C ILE A 24 -11.72 -15.21 15.68
N TYR A 25 -10.81 -15.57 16.57
CA TYR A 25 -9.80 -14.65 17.10
C TYR A 25 -8.55 -14.73 16.22
N SER A 26 -8.19 -13.61 15.61
CA SER A 26 -6.94 -13.43 14.85
C SER A 26 -5.97 -12.59 15.67
N THR A 27 -4.77 -13.10 15.92
CA THR A 27 -3.68 -12.32 16.52
C THR A 27 -2.65 -12.01 15.44
N ARG A 28 -2.61 -10.77 14.95
CA ARG A 28 -1.70 -10.32 13.89
C ARG A 28 -0.30 -9.99 14.44
N THR A 29 0.69 -10.71 13.93
CA THR A 29 2.11 -10.38 13.69
C THR A 29 2.46 -9.33 12.64
N PRO A 30 2.99 -8.11 12.91
CA PRO A 30 3.36 -7.21 11.80
C PRO A 30 4.62 -7.57 10.98
N ASN A 31 5.49 -8.52 11.35
CA ASN A 31 6.88 -8.49 10.85
C ASN A 31 7.56 -9.80 10.38
N CYS A 32 6.91 -10.95 10.34
CA CYS A 32 7.37 -12.08 9.52
C CYS A 32 6.11 -12.76 8.93
N SER A 33 6.05 -12.95 7.62
CA SER A 33 4.91 -13.57 6.94
C SER A 33 5.13 -15.07 6.80
N ALA A 34 4.81 -15.85 7.83
CA ALA A 34 4.58 -17.29 7.70
C ALA A 34 3.51 -17.73 8.70
N TYR A 35 2.37 -18.23 8.20
CA TYR A 35 1.25 -18.67 9.03
C TYR A 35 1.46 -20.13 9.45
N THR A 36 1.40 -20.42 10.75
CA THR A 36 1.18 -21.79 11.25
C THR A 36 -0.12 -21.84 12.04
N VAL A 37 -1.06 -22.70 11.63
CA VAL A 37 -2.36 -22.85 12.30
C VAL A 37 -2.31 -24.07 13.22
N LEU A 38 -2.49 -23.85 14.53
CA LEU A 38 -2.70 -24.90 15.53
C LEU A 38 -4.19 -24.96 15.88
N LEU A 39 -4.83 -26.09 15.59
CA LEU A 39 -6.21 -26.37 16.00
C LEU A 39 -6.18 -27.15 17.32
N SER A 40 -6.66 -26.53 18.40
CA SER A 40 -6.92 -27.17 19.70
C SER A 40 -8.42 -27.38 19.86
N GLY A 41 -8.87 -28.63 19.88
CA GLY A 41 -10.26 -28.99 20.17
C GLY A 41 -10.44 -29.42 21.62
N THR A 42 -11.14 -28.63 22.43
CA THR A 42 -11.65 -29.05 23.73
C THR A 42 -12.94 -29.86 23.56
N ARG A 43 -12.90 -31.16 23.88
CA ARG A 43 -14.10 -32.01 23.97
C ARG A 43 -14.88 -31.69 25.25
N GLY A 44 -16.09 -31.17 25.10
CA GLY A 44 -17.07 -31.12 26.19
C GLY A 44 -17.56 -32.55 26.50
N LYS A 45 -17.42 -32.97 27.76
CA LYS A 45 -18.01 -34.21 28.28
C LYS A 45 -19.52 -34.04 28.43
N ARG A 46 -20.32 -34.90 27.81
CA ARG A 46 -21.69 -35.21 28.23
C ARG A 46 -21.68 -36.57 28.90
N TYR A 47 -22.24 -36.65 30.10
CA TYR A 47 -22.62 -37.89 30.77
C TYR A 47 -23.91 -38.42 30.14
N PHE A 48 -24.00 -39.72 29.89
CA PHE A 48 -25.27 -40.46 29.97
C PHE A 48 -24.99 -41.90 30.40
N GLY A 49 -25.89 -42.42 31.24
CA GLY A 49 -25.78 -43.72 31.86
C GLY A 49 -26.22 -44.90 30.99
N ARG A 50 -25.83 -46.07 31.51
CA ARG A 50 -26.33 -47.44 31.37
C ARG A 50 -26.52 -48.05 29.96
N GLU A 51 -25.60 -48.97 29.67
CA GLU A 51 -25.66 -50.20 28.86
C GLU A 51 -26.98 -50.99 28.99
N PRO A 52 -27.37 -51.76 27.94
CA PRO A 52 -26.74 -53.07 27.71
C PRO A 52 -26.46 -53.51 26.25
N ASP A 53 -25.44 -54.36 26.18
CA ASP A 53 -25.16 -55.54 25.34
C ASP A 53 -25.15 -55.49 23.79
N TYR A 54 -24.03 -56.04 23.30
CA TYR A 54 -23.49 -56.17 21.94
C TYR A 54 -24.40 -56.87 20.91
N PRO A 55 -24.17 -56.61 19.60
CA PRO A 55 -23.27 -57.51 18.86
C PRO A 55 -22.17 -56.79 18.07
N VAL A 56 -21.08 -57.52 17.89
CA VAL A 56 -19.84 -57.13 17.19
C VAL A 56 -20.09 -57.01 15.69
N GLU A 57 -20.04 -55.78 15.16
CA GLU A 57 -19.99 -55.50 13.72
C GLU A 57 -18.60 -55.05 13.27
N ASN A 58 -18.26 -55.49 12.05
CA ASN A 58 -16.99 -55.37 11.33
C ASN A 58 -16.28 -54.00 11.42
N PRO A 59 -14.94 -53.98 11.37
CA PRO A 59 -14.16 -52.74 11.30
C PRO A 59 -14.43 -52.03 9.96
N GLN A 60 -15.31 -51.04 9.98
CA GLN A 60 -15.52 -50.12 8.86
C GLN A 60 -14.23 -49.38 8.56
N THR A 61 -13.76 -49.57 7.33
CA THR A 61 -12.65 -48.87 6.71
C THR A 61 -12.82 -47.34 6.82
N PRO A 62 -11.75 -46.59 7.14
CA PRO A 62 -11.83 -45.15 7.34
C PRO A 62 -12.24 -44.45 6.05
N GLN A 63 -13.41 -43.81 6.05
CA GLN A 63 -13.97 -43.14 4.88
C GLN A 63 -13.07 -41.98 4.39
N PRO A 64 -12.70 -41.94 3.10
CA PRO A 64 -11.82 -40.91 2.52
C PRO A 64 -12.47 -39.51 2.40
N MET A 65 -13.75 -39.35 2.75
CA MET A 65 -14.48 -38.08 2.58
C MET A 65 -14.01 -36.95 3.49
N ARG A 66 -13.39 -37.25 4.65
CA ARG A 66 -12.89 -36.20 5.57
C ARG A 66 -11.63 -35.50 5.06
N ALA A 67 -10.75 -36.23 4.37
CA ALA A 67 -9.54 -35.67 3.79
C ALA A 67 -9.87 -34.72 2.63
N LEU A 68 -10.83 -35.10 1.79
CA LEU A 68 -11.24 -34.32 0.62
C LEU A 68 -11.97 -33.02 1.01
N ALA A 69 -12.82 -33.06 2.05
CA ALA A 69 -13.48 -31.86 2.58
C ALA A 69 -12.48 -30.87 3.21
N MET A 70 -11.47 -31.35 3.94
CA MET A 70 -10.42 -30.48 4.47
C MET A 70 -9.55 -29.87 3.36
N LEU A 71 -9.25 -30.62 2.31
CA LEU A 71 -8.48 -30.12 1.16
C LEU A 71 -9.24 -29.04 0.39
N PHE A 72 -10.57 -29.20 0.25
CA PHE A 72 -11.43 -28.20 -0.40
C PHE A 72 -11.57 -26.92 0.44
N ILE A 73 -11.70 -27.04 1.76
CA ILE A 73 -11.74 -25.87 2.67
C ILE A 73 -10.38 -25.14 2.67
N LEU A 74 -9.27 -25.87 2.64
CA LEU A 74 -7.92 -25.28 2.58
C LEU A 74 -7.69 -24.58 1.22
N ALA A 75 -8.11 -25.20 0.11
CA ALA A 75 -8.06 -24.58 -1.22
C ALA A 75 -8.95 -23.33 -1.31
N PHE A 76 -10.15 -23.37 -0.71
CA PHE A 76 -11.06 -22.23 -0.66
C PHE A 76 -10.50 -21.10 0.21
N LEU A 77 -9.87 -21.41 1.34
CA LEU A 77 -9.19 -20.42 2.19
C LEU A 77 -7.97 -19.78 1.50
N GLN A 78 -7.26 -20.50 0.63
CA GLN A 78 -6.17 -19.93 -0.17
C GLN A 78 -6.67 -19.09 -1.35
N LEU A 79 -7.83 -19.40 -1.92
CA LEU A 79 -8.48 -18.58 -2.96
C LEU A 79 -9.12 -17.30 -2.38
N VAL A 80 -9.47 -17.30 -1.09
CA VAL A 80 -10.04 -16.13 -0.38
C VAL A 80 -8.94 -15.31 0.32
N CYS A 81 -7.66 -15.51 0.00
CA CYS A 81 -6.62 -14.53 0.31
C CYS A 81 -6.90 -13.26 -0.50
N HIS A 82 -7.72 -12.39 0.10
CA HIS A 82 -8.03 -11.07 -0.38
C HIS A 82 -6.71 -10.42 -0.77
N SER A 83 -6.63 -9.95 -2.02
CA SER A 83 -5.59 -9.07 -2.54
C SER A 83 -5.53 -7.82 -1.68
N SER A 84 -4.92 -7.97 -0.51
CA SER A 84 -4.69 -6.91 0.44
C SER A 84 -3.56 -6.13 -0.19
N PHE A 85 -3.91 -5.13 -1.01
CA PHE A 85 -2.98 -4.08 -1.40
C PHE A 85 -2.62 -3.29 -0.13
N SER A 86 -1.86 -3.93 0.77
CA SER A 86 -1.48 -3.34 2.05
C SER A 86 -0.34 -2.35 1.92
N GLN A 87 0.05 -1.99 0.71
CA GLN A 87 1.11 -1.04 0.42
C GLN A 87 0.80 -0.33 -0.90
N CYS A 88 1.18 0.95 -0.98
CA CYS A 88 1.13 1.66 -2.24
C CYS A 88 2.02 0.99 -3.29
N LYS A 89 1.74 1.24 -4.57
CA LYS A 89 2.64 0.83 -5.66
C LYS A 89 4.03 1.40 -5.40
N THR A 90 5.07 0.62 -5.69
CA THR A 90 6.47 1.04 -5.57
C THR A 90 7.02 1.47 -6.93
N ALA A 91 7.83 2.52 -6.97
CA ALA A 91 8.51 2.96 -8.18
C ALA A 91 9.63 1.97 -8.59
N PRO A 92 10.00 1.91 -9.88
CA PRO A 92 11.20 1.20 -10.32
C PRO A 92 12.48 1.86 -9.77
N PRO A 93 13.62 1.14 -9.76
CA PRO A 93 14.92 1.72 -9.40
C PRO A 93 15.28 2.93 -10.25
N LEU A 94 15.95 3.91 -9.63
CA LEU A 94 16.30 5.17 -10.27
C LEU A 94 17.56 5.02 -11.16
N GLU A 95 17.45 5.37 -12.44
CA GLU A 95 18.56 5.33 -13.39
C GLU A 95 19.37 6.62 -13.37
N ALA A 96 20.70 6.52 -13.46
CA ALA A 96 21.62 7.67 -13.40
C ALA A 96 21.47 8.64 -14.59
N CYS A 97 22.00 9.85 -14.41
CA CYS A 97 22.17 10.86 -15.45
C CYS A 97 23.66 11.12 -15.61
N LEU A 98 24.33 10.34 -16.47
CA LEU A 98 25.78 10.42 -16.64
C LEU A 98 26.18 11.45 -17.71
N GLY A 99 25.23 11.91 -18.53
CA GLY A 99 25.46 12.90 -19.59
C GLY A 99 26.02 12.29 -20.88
N THR A 100 26.17 10.96 -20.93
CA THR A 100 26.61 10.22 -22.12
C THR A 100 25.46 9.55 -22.86
N GLU A 101 24.26 9.58 -22.28
CA GLU A 101 23.08 8.94 -22.83
C GLU A 101 22.47 9.77 -23.96
N ALA A 102 21.68 9.13 -24.82
CA ALA A 102 21.03 9.80 -25.94
C ALA A 102 20.05 10.87 -25.43
N THR A 103 20.27 12.13 -25.83
CA THR A 103 19.37 13.22 -25.46
C THR A 103 18.05 13.14 -26.23
N VAL A 104 16.96 13.58 -25.60
CA VAL A 104 15.71 13.89 -26.28
C VAL A 104 15.83 15.26 -26.94
N SER A 105 15.19 15.43 -28.09
CA SER A 105 15.04 16.72 -28.79
C SER A 105 13.59 17.18 -28.84
N ASP A 106 13.38 18.47 -29.08
CA ASP A 106 12.04 19.03 -29.31
C ASP A 106 11.36 18.36 -30.53
N ASN A 107 10.04 18.19 -30.46
CA ASN A 107 9.18 17.53 -31.45
C ASN A 107 9.49 16.04 -31.72
N GLU A 108 10.30 15.40 -30.86
CA GLU A 108 10.63 13.98 -31.02
C GLU A 108 9.45 13.05 -30.65
N ILE A 109 9.43 11.85 -31.24
CA ILE A 109 8.52 10.76 -30.89
C ILE A 109 9.32 9.64 -30.23
N LEU A 110 9.10 9.38 -28.94
CA LEU A 110 9.76 8.29 -28.22
C LEU A 110 8.96 6.99 -28.36
N LEU A 111 9.41 6.15 -29.29
CA LEU A 111 8.85 4.84 -29.57
C LEU A 111 9.17 3.81 -28.46
N ASN A 112 8.42 2.71 -28.45
CA ASN A 112 8.61 1.60 -27.52
C ASN A 112 10.04 1.07 -27.54
N GLY A 113 10.63 0.85 -26.37
CA GLY A 113 12.01 0.42 -26.20
C GLY A 113 13.06 1.54 -26.32
N THR A 114 12.69 2.71 -26.86
CA THR A 114 13.57 3.87 -26.89
C THR A 114 13.62 4.53 -25.53
N LYS A 115 14.83 4.77 -25.02
CA LYS A 115 15.07 5.52 -23.79
C LYS A 115 15.92 6.74 -24.11
N LYS A 116 15.47 7.93 -23.69
CA LYS A 116 16.18 9.21 -23.87
C LYS A 116 16.25 9.98 -22.56
N TRP A 117 17.24 10.86 -22.46
CA TRP A 117 17.49 11.71 -21.30
C TRP A 117 17.36 13.17 -21.69
N TYR A 118 17.09 14.01 -20.70
CA TYR A 118 17.26 15.45 -20.82
C TYR A 118 18.16 15.95 -19.69
N TYR A 119 19.37 16.39 -20.05
CA TYR A 119 20.39 16.92 -19.13
C TYR A 119 20.88 18.31 -19.55
N GLY A 120 20.19 18.97 -20.49
CA GLY A 120 20.57 20.29 -21.01
C GLY A 120 20.28 21.43 -20.02
N PRO A 121 20.70 22.66 -20.35
CA PRO A 121 20.24 23.85 -19.63
C PRO A 121 18.72 23.97 -19.79
N THR A 122 18.04 24.63 -18.83
CA THR A 122 16.58 24.78 -18.85
C THR A 122 16.05 25.17 -20.22
N ALA A 123 15.14 24.37 -20.76
CA ALA A 123 14.55 24.58 -22.08
C ALA A 123 13.04 24.32 -22.09
N THR A 124 12.42 24.82 -23.15
CA THR A 124 11.01 24.62 -23.46
C THR A 124 10.90 23.91 -24.80
N PHE A 125 10.29 22.73 -24.79
CA PHE A 125 9.91 21.98 -25.96
C PHE A 125 8.50 22.38 -26.39
N SER A 126 8.34 22.59 -27.69
CA SER A 126 7.06 22.83 -28.33
C SER A 126 6.16 21.61 -28.17
N GLN A 127 6.70 20.42 -28.46
CA GLN A 127 5.96 19.17 -28.40
C GLN A 127 6.87 17.99 -28.07
N LEU A 128 6.32 17.00 -27.37
CA LEU A 128 6.92 15.66 -27.26
C LEU A 128 5.83 14.60 -27.32
N THR A 129 6.06 13.52 -28.08
CA THR A 129 5.11 12.39 -28.15
C THR A 129 5.73 11.11 -27.60
N MET A 130 5.06 10.47 -26.64
CA MET A 130 5.47 9.22 -26.01
C MET A 130 4.59 8.06 -26.53
N ARG A 131 5.22 7.06 -27.14
CA ARG A 131 4.57 5.84 -27.69
C ARG A 131 5.28 4.57 -27.20
N GLY A 132 5.40 4.48 -25.88
CA GLY A 132 6.04 3.36 -25.17
C GLY A 132 7.49 3.61 -24.79
N GLY A 133 8.07 4.74 -25.23
CA GLY A 133 9.43 5.12 -24.86
C GLY A 133 9.56 5.53 -23.39
N THR A 134 10.80 5.74 -22.97
CA THR A 134 11.15 6.23 -21.64
C THR A 134 11.89 7.56 -21.72
N LEU A 135 11.42 8.56 -21.00
CA LEU A 135 12.09 9.86 -20.83
C LEU A 135 12.63 9.98 -19.41
N ILE A 136 13.92 10.24 -19.26
CA ILE A 136 14.55 10.57 -17.97
C ILE A 136 14.85 12.07 -17.94
N VAL A 137 14.23 12.80 -17.01
CA VAL A 137 14.41 14.26 -16.86
C VAL A 137 15.41 14.51 -15.74
N CYS A 138 16.60 14.98 -16.10
CA CYS A 138 17.72 15.22 -15.18
C CYS A 138 17.87 16.69 -14.77
N THR A 139 17.36 17.61 -15.59
CA THR A 139 17.35 19.07 -15.36
C THR A 139 15.96 19.64 -15.67
N ASP A 140 15.76 20.93 -15.44
CA ASP A 140 14.45 21.57 -15.62
C ASP A 140 14.01 21.58 -17.09
N LEU A 141 12.89 20.92 -17.40
CA LEU A 141 12.31 20.81 -18.74
C LEU A 141 10.87 21.29 -18.75
N THR A 142 10.50 22.12 -19.70
CA THR A 142 9.10 22.44 -20.01
C THR A 142 8.70 21.80 -21.33
N ILE A 143 7.54 21.15 -21.39
CA ILE A 143 6.94 20.59 -22.60
C ILE A 143 5.54 21.20 -22.75
N ASN A 144 5.36 22.07 -23.73
CA ASN A 144 4.09 22.78 -23.94
C ASN A 144 2.97 21.80 -24.33
N VAL A 145 3.28 20.83 -25.20
CA VAL A 145 2.35 19.78 -25.64
C VAL A 145 2.99 18.40 -25.45
N LEU A 146 2.67 17.75 -24.34
CA LEU A 146 3.07 16.37 -24.04
C LEU A 146 1.93 15.41 -24.40
N ASN A 147 2.10 14.68 -25.51
CA ASN A 147 1.18 13.62 -25.92
C ASN A 147 1.74 12.28 -25.42
N ILE A 148 1.03 11.58 -24.54
CA ILE A 148 1.48 10.27 -24.01
C ILE A 148 0.43 9.20 -24.25
N ASP A 149 0.60 8.50 -25.38
CA ASP A 149 -0.21 7.33 -25.73
C ASP A 149 0.15 6.15 -24.81
N SER A 150 1.45 6.00 -24.52
CA SER A 150 2.04 5.08 -23.54
C SER A 150 3.49 5.45 -23.29
N GLY A 151 4.12 4.90 -22.25
CA GLY A 151 5.53 5.13 -21.95
C GLY A 151 5.76 5.55 -20.51
N THR A 152 7.02 5.81 -20.17
CA THR A 152 7.43 6.16 -18.82
C THR A 152 8.20 7.47 -18.81
N ILE A 153 7.91 8.34 -17.85
CA ILE A 153 8.72 9.52 -17.55
C ILE A 153 9.23 9.39 -16.13
N VAL A 154 10.54 9.60 -15.94
CA VAL A 154 11.17 9.61 -14.62
C VAL A 154 11.77 10.99 -14.40
N ILE A 155 11.32 11.70 -13.36
CA ILE A 155 11.86 13.01 -12.99
C ILE A 155 12.82 12.79 -11.83
N ARG A 156 14.09 13.13 -12.03
CA ARG A 156 15.15 12.89 -11.06
C ARG A 156 15.06 13.87 -9.87
N PRO A 157 15.65 13.52 -8.71
CA PRO A 157 15.82 14.47 -7.61
C PRO A 157 16.52 15.74 -8.10
N GLY A 158 15.98 16.90 -7.72
CA GLY A 158 16.49 18.22 -8.13
C GLY A 158 15.97 18.72 -9.48
N ALA A 159 15.46 17.85 -10.36
CA ALA A 159 14.90 18.24 -11.64
C ALA A 159 13.44 18.72 -11.53
N LYS A 160 13.01 19.51 -12.51
CA LYS A 160 11.60 19.92 -12.70
C LYS A 160 11.11 19.50 -14.08
N LEU A 161 9.90 18.95 -14.15
CA LEU A 161 9.16 18.82 -15.40
C LEU A 161 7.88 19.66 -15.33
N THR A 162 7.71 20.59 -16.25
CA THR A 162 6.42 21.23 -16.52
C THR A 162 5.85 20.65 -17.81
N ALA A 163 4.64 20.09 -17.75
CA ALA A 163 3.98 19.46 -18.88
C ALA A 163 2.55 19.99 -19.08
N GLY A 164 2.22 20.36 -20.32
CA GLY A 164 0.86 20.68 -20.74
C GLY A 164 0.34 19.70 -21.78
N GLY A 165 -0.98 19.58 -21.90
CA GLY A 165 -1.66 18.81 -22.96
C GLY A 165 -2.13 19.66 -24.15
N GLY A 166 -1.58 20.87 -24.31
CA GLY A 166 -2.20 21.89 -25.17
C GLY A 166 -3.60 22.29 -24.68
N GLY A 167 -4.45 22.76 -25.60
CA GLY A 167 -5.80 23.26 -25.27
C GLY A 167 -6.81 22.18 -24.83
N GLY A 168 -6.53 20.90 -25.10
CA GLY A 168 -7.46 19.79 -24.84
C GLY A 168 -7.26 19.05 -23.51
N GLY A 169 -6.16 19.31 -22.80
CA GLY A 169 -5.76 18.48 -21.66
C GLY A 169 -4.95 17.24 -22.05
N MET A 170 -4.45 16.53 -21.04
CA MET A 170 -3.70 15.30 -21.19
C MET A 170 -4.62 14.10 -20.93
N ILE A 171 -4.66 13.15 -21.86
CA ILE A 171 -5.45 11.92 -21.73
C ILE A 171 -4.51 10.73 -21.75
N TRP A 172 -4.51 9.92 -20.70
CA TRP A 172 -3.69 8.72 -20.60
C TRP A 172 -4.56 7.49 -20.78
N ARG A 173 -4.29 6.75 -21.84
CA ARG A 173 -5.15 5.64 -22.27
C ARG A 173 -4.70 4.28 -21.77
N GLY A 174 -3.44 4.12 -21.34
CA GLY A 174 -2.95 2.88 -20.73
C GLY A 174 -1.45 2.66 -20.90
N GLY A 175 -0.78 2.23 -19.82
CA GLY A 175 0.67 2.04 -19.80
C GLY A 175 1.44 3.37 -19.81
N CYS A 176 0.83 4.43 -19.29
CA CYS A 176 1.46 5.73 -19.10
C CYS A 176 1.91 5.84 -17.63
N ALA A 177 3.19 6.12 -17.39
CA ALA A 177 3.70 6.26 -16.04
C ALA A 177 4.55 7.53 -15.89
N ILE A 178 4.33 8.30 -14.82
CA ILE A 178 5.24 9.35 -14.37
C ILE A 178 5.69 9.04 -12.94
N TYR A 179 7.00 8.83 -12.77
CA TYR A 179 7.65 8.64 -11.48
C TYR A 179 8.42 9.92 -11.12
N ASN A 180 7.84 10.71 -10.23
CA ASN A 180 8.37 12.00 -9.81
C ASN A 180 9.19 11.89 -8.51
N HIS A 181 10.51 12.02 -8.63
CA HIS A 181 11.43 12.19 -7.49
C HIS A 181 11.85 13.65 -7.27
N GLY A 182 11.44 14.57 -8.16
CA GLY A 182 11.75 16.00 -8.11
C GLY A 182 10.48 16.83 -8.05
N ARG A 183 10.32 17.73 -9.02
CA ARG A 183 9.15 18.62 -9.14
C ARG A 183 8.40 18.33 -10.44
N LEU A 184 7.09 18.14 -10.35
CA LEU A 184 6.20 17.99 -11.49
C LEU A 184 5.14 19.10 -11.49
N GLU A 185 4.95 19.77 -12.62
CA GLU A 185 3.87 20.73 -12.83
C GLU A 185 3.04 20.34 -14.05
N ILE A 186 1.75 20.09 -13.87
CA ILE A 186 0.81 19.82 -14.95
C ILE A 186 -0.09 21.04 -15.15
N THR A 187 0.00 21.68 -16.30
CA THR A 187 -0.67 22.95 -16.60
C THR A 187 -2.07 22.80 -17.18
N SER A 188 -2.49 21.57 -17.49
CA SER A 188 -3.80 21.25 -18.08
C SER A 188 -4.57 20.23 -17.25
N ASN A 189 -5.79 19.87 -17.67
CA ASN A 189 -6.49 18.71 -17.12
C ASN A 189 -5.67 17.43 -17.39
N LEU A 190 -5.75 16.47 -16.48
CA LEU A 190 -5.20 15.12 -16.67
C LEU A 190 -6.32 14.09 -16.45
N SER A 191 -6.61 13.28 -17.44
CA SER A 191 -7.62 12.22 -17.38
C SER A 191 -6.97 10.86 -17.59
N PHE A 192 -7.17 9.94 -16.64
CA PHE A 192 -6.87 8.52 -16.79
C PHE A 192 -8.10 7.82 -17.34
N GLU A 193 -8.08 7.52 -18.63
CA GLU A 193 -9.23 6.97 -19.33
C GLU A 193 -9.09 5.48 -19.60
N GLY A 194 -10.24 4.79 -19.63
CA GLY A 194 -10.36 3.47 -20.24
C GLY A 194 -10.51 3.56 -21.77
N PRO A 195 -10.49 2.41 -22.48
CA PRO A 195 -10.40 1.05 -21.97
C PRO A 195 -8.97 0.45 -21.96
N TYR A 196 -7.95 1.16 -22.45
CA TYR A 196 -6.66 0.50 -22.76
C TYR A 196 -5.75 0.27 -21.55
N ALA A 197 -6.03 0.91 -20.41
CA ALA A 197 -5.34 0.61 -19.16
C ALA A 197 -5.79 -0.76 -18.63
N THR A 198 -4.81 -1.61 -18.32
CA THR A 198 -4.99 -2.99 -17.83
C THR A 198 -4.07 -3.23 -16.64
N ALA A 199 -4.24 -4.35 -15.94
CA ALA A 199 -3.34 -4.71 -14.84
C ALA A 199 -1.86 -4.75 -15.24
N ALA A 200 -1.56 -5.15 -16.49
CA ALA A 200 -0.20 -5.21 -17.03
C ALA A 200 0.30 -3.85 -17.57
N ARG A 201 -0.63 -2.94 -17.90
CA ARG A 201 -0.35 -1.61 -18.46
C ARG A 201 -1.17 -0.55 -17.73
N PRO A 202 -0.92 -0.33 -16.44
CA PRO A 202 -1.65 0.66 -15.66
C PRO A 202 -1.28 2.08 -16.09
N ASN A 203 -2.13 3.05 -15.74
CA ASN A 203 -1.72 4.46 -15.70
C ASN A 203 -1.24 4.78 -14.28
N ILE A 204 -0.08 5.42 -14.14
CA ILE A 204 0.51 5.72 -12.83
C ILE A 204 1.04 7.14 -12.80
N LEU A 205 0.53 7.96 -11.88
CA LEU A 205 1.18 9.20 -11.50
C LEU A 205 1.66 9.08 -10.05
N MET A 206 2.97 9.17 -9.83
CA MET A 206 3.56 8.89 -8.54
C MET A 206 4.54 9.97 -8.09
N ASN A 207 4.28 10.59 -6.94
CA ASN A 207 5.34 11.25 -6.17
C ASN A 207 6.05 10.20 -5.33
N VAL A 208 7.27 9.86 -5.72
CA VAL A 208 7.96 8.65 -5.21
C VAL A 208 8.54 8.87 -3.82
N THR A 209 9.08 10.05 -3.54
CA THR A 209 9.83 10.37 -2.30
C THR A 209 9.09 11.39 -1.45
N THR A 210 9.40 11.48 -0.16
CA THR A 210 8.83 12.50 0.74
C THR A 210 9.18 13.94 0.34
N THR A 211 10.26 14.13 -0.40
CA THR A 211 10.70 15.44 -0.90
C THR A 211 10.16 15.78 -2.29
N SER A 212 9.50 14.84 -2.98
CA SER A 212 8.98 15.15 -4.31
C SER A 212 7.66 15.91 -4.21
N SER A 213 7.47 16.84 -5.15
CA SER A 213 6.28 17.68 -5.19
C SER A 213 5.63 17.62 -6.56
N SER A 214 4.31 17.49 -6.61
CA SER A 214 3.52 17.70 -7.82
C SER A 214 2.54 18.85 -7.65
N ARG A 215 2.33 19.61 -8.72
CA ARG A 215 1.29 20.62 -8.81
C ARG A 215 0.49 20.41 -10.08
N ALA A 216 -0.82 20.28 -9.98
CA ALA A 216 -1.72 20.28 -11.12
C ALA A 216 -2.71 21.45 -10.99
N PHE A 217 -2.67 22.38 -11.94
CA PHE A 217 -3.52 23.57 -11.86
C PHE A 217 -5.00 23.28 -12.10
N ASN A 218 -5.33 22.09 -12.60
CA ASN A 218 -6.68 21.69 -12.95
C ASN A 218 -7.04 20.32 -12.35
N TYR A 219 -8.01 19.63 -12.96
CA TYR A 219 -8.52 18.37 -12.46
C TYR A 219 -7.63 17.18 -12.86
N LEU A 220 -7.48 16.26 -11.90
CA LEU A 220 -7.05 14.89 -12.14
C LEU A 220 -8.28 13.99 -12.08
N VAL A 221 -8.60 13.33 -13.20
CA VAL A 221 -9.72 12.40 -13.29
C VAL A 221 -9.20 10.98 -13.36
N ILE A 222 -9.64 10.13 -12.44
CA ILE A 222 -9.37 8.69 -12.44
C ILE A 222 -10.66 7.99 -12.85
N ASN A 223 -10.72 7.47 -14.08
CA ASN A 223 -11.91 6.83 -14.63
C ASN A 223 -11.60 5.45 -15.21
N ASN A 224 -10.75 4.69 -14.53
CA ASN A 224 -10.37 3.33 -14.95
C ASN A 224 -9.85 2.51 -13.75
N PRO A 225 -10.12 1.18 -13.70
CA PRO A 225 -9.77 0.34 -12.56
C PRO A 225 -8.27 0.03 -12.40
N PHE A 226 -7.45 0.37 -13.40
CA PHE A 226 -6.01 0.14 -13.42
C PHE A 226 -5.23 1.45 -13.47
N SER A 227 -5.81 2.53 -12.97
CA SER A 227 -5.19 3.85 -12.95
C SER A 227 -5.02 4.33 -11.51
N PHE A 228 -3.81 4.77 -11.17
CA PHE A 228 -3.42 5.03 -9.80
C PHE A 228 -2.71 6.39 -9.67
N PHE A 229 -3.12 7.14 -8.66
CA PHE A 229 -2.37 8.28 -8.15
C PHE A 229 -1.74 7.89 -6.81
N VAL A 230 -0.41 7.99 -6.73
CA VAL A 230 0.33 7.66 -5.52
C VAL A 230 1.11 8.87 -5.05
N ASN A 231 0.94 9.27 -3.80
CA ASN A 231 1.61 10.44 -3.25
C ASN A 231 2.38 10.08 -1.98
N ASN A 232 3.72 10.03 -2.07
CA ASN A 232 4.58 9.90 -0.88
C ASN A 232 5.14 11.24 -0.39
N GLY A 233 4.91 12.33 -1.14
CA GLY A 233 5.43 13.67 -0.84
C GLY A 233 4.32 14.72 -0.77
N LEU A 234 4.52 15.84 -1.46
CA LEU A 234 3.54 16.93 -1.55
C LEU A 234 2.81 16.90 -2.90
N ALA A 235 1.49 16.95 -2.90
CA ALA A 235 0.69 17.13 -4.10
C ALA A 235 -0.27 18.29 -3.90
N GLU A 236 -0.31 19.21 -4.87
CA GLU A 236 -1.25 20.34 -4.90
C GLU A 236 -2.04 20.29 -6.20
N VAL A 237 -3.33 20.00 -6.13
CA VAL A 237 -4.17 19.84 -7.31
C VAL A 237 -5.43 20.71 -7.20
N HIS A 238 -6.01 21.18 -8.29
CA HIS A 238 -7.31 21.86 -8.16
C HIS A 238 -8.39 20.88 -7.66
N GLY A 239 -8.45 19.68 -8.23
CA GLY A 239 -9.27 18.63 -7.67
C GLY A 239 -8.98 17.24 -8.21
N ILE A 240 -9.28 16.22 -7.40
CA ILE A 240 -9.27 14.82 -7.84
C ILE A 240 -10.70 14.33 -7.95
N ILE A 241 -11.00 13.70 -9.09
CA ILE A 241 -12.26 13.03 -9.38
C ILE A 241 -11.99 11.53 -9.49
N THR A 242 -12.44 10.73 -8.53
CA THR A 242 -12.49 9.27 -8.67
C THR A 242 -13.86 8.90 -9.22
N ASP A 243 -13.92 8.78 -10.56
CA ASP A 243 -15.17 8.57 -11.29
C ASP A 243 -15.68 7.12 -11.18
N ASN A 244 -16.85 6.83 -11.73
CA ASN A 244 -17.55 5.55 -11.55
C ASN A 244 -16.74 4.30 -11.95
N ASN A 245 -15.75 4.44 -12.84
CA ASN A 245 -14.89 3.32 -13.25
C ASN A 245 -13.56 3.26 -12.47
N ALA A 246 -13.34 4.14 -11.49
CA ALA A 246 -12.23 4.00 -10.56
C ALA A 246 -12.41 2.76 -9.66
N VAL A 247 -11.40 2.44 -8.86
CA VAL A 247 -11.43 1.35 -7.88
C VAL A 247 -10.98 1.84 -6.50
N ALA A 248 -11.29 1.03 -5.49
CA ALA A 248 -10.74 1.20 -4.15
C ALA A 248 -9.20 1.27 -4.21
N GLY A 249 -8.62 2.19 -3.42
CA GLY A 249 -7.17 2.44 -3.41
C GLY A 249 -6.58 3.05 -4.68
N SER A 250 -7.40 3.61 -5.58
CA SER A 250 -6.91 4.36 -6.76
C SER A 250 -6.13 5.63 -6.38
N VAL A 251 -6.35 6.16 -5.16
CA VAL A 251 -5.52 7.20 -4.55
C VAL A 251 -4.81 6.62 -3.33
N CYS A 252 -3.48 6.46 -3.42
CA CYS A 252 -2.67 5.91 -2.34
C CYS A 252 -1.76 6.97 -1.74
N LEU A 253 -1.82 7.13 -0.42
CA LEU A 253 -1.09 8.16 0.31
C LEU A 253 -0.02 7.51 1.18
N GLY A 254 1.23 7.90 0.97
CA GLY A 254 2.36 7.46 1.79
C GLY A 254 2.38 8.16 3.15
N HIS A 255 3.11 7.58 4.10
CA HIS A 255 3.30 8.17 5.42
C HIS A 255 3.86 9.60 5.32
N THR A 256 3.28 10.54 6.08
CA THR A 256 3.60 11.99 6.09
C THR A 256 3.33 12.75 4.80
N SER A 257 2.74 12.10 3.79
CA SER A 257 2.36 12.79 2.55
C SER A 257 1.26 13.82 2.78
N GLN A 258 1.26 14.85 1.92
CA GLN A 258 0.27 15.92 1.94
C GLN A 258 -0.34 16.04 0.55
N LEU A 259 -1.66 15.93 0.47
CA LEU A 259 -2.44 16.20 -0.72
C LEU A 259 -3.33 17.42 -0.44
N LYS A 260 -3.09 18.53 -1.11
CA LYS A 260 -3.92 19.74 -1.04
C LYS A 260 -4.77 19.83 -2.29
N GLN A 261 -6.07 20.02 -2.10
CA GLN A 261 -7.02 20.19 -3.20
C GLN A 261 -8.10 21.21 -2.91
N THR A 262 -8.59 21.86 -3.97
CA THR A 262 -9.73 22.77 -3.87
C THR A 262 -11.05 21.99 -3.85
N VAL A 263 -11.15 20.98 -4.71
CA VAL A 263 -12.34 20.16 -4.92
C VAL A 263 -12.01 18.67 -4.79
N LEU A 264 -12.83 17.93 -4.06
CA LEU A 264 -12.77 16.47 -3.97
C LEU A 264 -14.09 15.88 -4.49
N ILE A 265 -14.03 15.04 -5.53
CA ILE A 265 -15.21 14.28 -6.00
C ILE A 265 -14.91 12.80 -5.91
N ASN A 266 -15.65 12.09 -5.06
CA ASN A 266 -15.49 10.67 -4.85
C ASN A 266 -16.76 9.89 -5.21
N LYS A 267 -16.74 9.16 -6.32
CA LYS A 267 -17.91 8.36 -6.75
C LYS A 267 -17.81 6.89 -6.38
N VAL A 268 -16.62 6.41 -6.06
CA VAL A 268 -16.35 4.99 -5.75
C VAL A 268 -15.99 4.84 -4.28
N LYS A 269 -16.37 3.71 -3.68
CA LYS A 269 -16.10 3.42 -2.28
C LYS A 269 -14.60 3.17 -2.04
N ASP A 270 -14.07 3.68 -0.94
CA ASP A 270 -12.74 3.39 -0.39
C ASP A 270 -11.60 3.71 -1.38
N THR A 271 -11.74 4.78 -2.17
CA THR A 271 -10.75 5.14 -3.20
C THR A 271 -9.46 5.71 -2.64
N TYR A 272 -9.50 6.30 -1.44
CA TYR A 272 -8.33 6.83 -0.75
C TYR A 272 -7.85 5.81 0.29
N VAL A 273 -6.56 5.50 0.27
CA VAL A 273 -5.93 4.60 1.24
C VAL A 273 -4.62 5.19 1.76
N ALA A 274 -4.30 4.91 3.03
CA ALA A 274 -3.05 5.31 3.67
C ALA A 274 -2.48 4.11 4.46
N PRO A 275 -1.91 3.11 3.77
CA PRO A 275 -1.52 1.86 4.41
C PRO A 275 -0.30 1.97 5.32
N ASP A 276 0.62 2.88 5.00
CA ASP A 276 1.95 2.95 5.63
C ASP A 276 1.99 3.88 6.86
N GLY A 277 0.87 4.54 7.19
CA GLY A 277 0.75 5.45 8.33
C GLY A 277 0.00 6.73 7.96
N TYR A 278 0.00 7.70 8.88
CA TYR A 278 -0.78 8.92 8.73
C TYR A 278 -0.39 9.73 7.48
N ALA A 279 -1.40 10.14 6.72
CA ALA A 279 -1.29 11.01 5.55
C ALA A 279 -2.40 12.08 5.58
N CYS A 280 -2.14 13.25 5.02
CA CYS A 280 -3.09 14.35 5.03
C CYS A 280 -3.73 14.60 3.65
N VAL A 281 -5.03 14.82 3.66
CA VAL A 281 -5.81 15.37 2.55
C VAL A 281 -6.44 16.69 3.00
N SER A 282 -6.00 17.81 2.44
CA SER A 282 -6.62 19.12 2.67
C SER A 282 -7.60 19.46 1.56
N VAL A 283 -8.83 19.81 1.91
CA VAL A 283 -9.90 20.19 0.97
C VAL A 283 -10.37 21.61 1.26
N TYR A 284 -10.15 22.52 0.30
CA TYR A 284 -10.39 23.94 0.51
C TYR A 284 -11.86 24.33 0.34
N GLN A 285 -12.52 23.99 -0.78
CA GLN A 285 -13.86 24.52 -1.09
C GLN A 285 -14.96 23.47 -1.04
N LEU A 286 -14.80 22.36 -1.75
CA LEU A 286 -15.94 21.50 -2.06
C LEU A 286 -15.58 20.02 -1.94
N SER A 287 -16.48 19.24 -1.33
CA SER A 287 -16.48 17.78 -1.45
C SER A 287 -17.82 17.26 -1.97
N GLN A 288 -17.77 16.29 -2.87
CA GLN A 288 -18.93 15.55 -3.36
C GLN A 288 -18.66 14.04 -3.24
N PHE A 289 -19.58 13.31 -2.64
CA PHE A 289 -19.45 11.87 -2.44
C PHE A 289 -20.66 11.15 -3.00
N ALA A 290 -20.48 10.16 -3.88
CA ALA A 290 -21.51 9.14 -4.10
C ALA A 290 -21.31 7.93 -3.16
N ASP A 291 -20.09 7.76 -2.66
CA ASP A 291 -19.77 6.74 -1.65
C ASP A 291 -18.67 7.17 -0.68
N THR A 292 -18.40 6.28 0.27
CA THR A 292 -17.43 6.44 1.36
C THR A 292 -16.03 6.67 0.82
N LEU A 293 -15.32 7.67 1.32
CA LEU A 293 -13.99 8.04 0.84
C LEU A 293 -12.92 6.98 1.14
N THR A 294 -12.89 6.49 2.38
CA THR A 294 -11.84 5.60 2.88
C THR A 294 -12.32 4.75 4.05
N ASP A 295 -11.76 3.55 4.18
CA ASP A 295 -11.85 2.68 5.35
C ASP A 295 -10.57 2.72 6.21
N HIS A 296 -9.58 3.54 5.85
CA HIS A 296 -8.32 3.68 6.58
C HIS A 296 -8.35 4.81 7.62
N PRO A 297 -8.12 4.52 8.91
CA PRO A 297 -8.08 5.55 9.96
C PRO A 297 -6.86 6.46 9.88
N TYR A 298 -5.88 6.12 9.04
CA TYR A 298 -4.67 6.91 8.85
C TYR A 298 -4.83 8.07 7.85
N VAL A 299 -5.98 8.17 7.17
CA VAL A 299 -6.29 9.34 6.36
C VAL A 299 -6.77 10.46 7.28
N LEU A 300 -6.00 11.54 7.35
CA LEU A 300 -6.36 12.77 8.05
C LEU A 300 -6.93 13.75 7.02
N VAL A 301 -8.13 14.24 7.25
CA VAL A 301 -8.79 15.21 6.37
C VAL A 301 -8.79 16.56 7.03
N CYS A 302 -8.20 17.55 6.37
CA CYS A 302 -8.19 18.93 6.78
C CYS A 302 -9.17 19.75 5.93
N LEU A 303 -10.27 20.22 6.52
CA LEU A 303 -11.27 21.05 5.86
C LEU A 303 -11.06 22.53 6.19
N SER A 304 -11.00 23.38 5.17
CA SER A 304 -10.94 24.83 5.38
C SER A 304 -12.25 25.36 5.99
N ALA A 305 -12.22 26.56 6.56
CA ALA A 305 -13.42 27.22 7.07
C ALA A 305 -14.49 27.50 6.00
N SER A 306 -14.09 27.59 4.73
CA SER A 306 -15.01 27.78 3.59
C SER A 306 -15.48 26.48 2.94
N HIS A 307 -15.09 25.32 3.49
CA HIS A 307 -15.45 24.03 2.92
C HIS A 307 -16.95 23.76 3.01
N SER A 308 -17.50 23.15 1.97
CA SER A 308 -18.86 22.63 1.95
C SER A 308 -18.90 21.23 1.34
N SER A 309 -19.83 20.39 1.81
CA SER A 309 -20.14 19.11 1.20
C SER A 309 -21.47 19.19 0.45
N VAL A 310 -21.49 18.79 -0.81
CA VAL A 310 -22.70 18.78 -1.64
C VAL A 310 -23.78 17.88 -1.02
N THR A 311 -25.00 18.39 -0.91
CA THR A 311 -26.19 17.68 -0.43
C THR A 311 -27.19 17.41 -1.55
N GLY A 312 -27.92 16.29 -1.49
CA GLY A 312 -29.03 15.97 -2.40
C GLY A 312 -28.68 15.00 -3.54
N GLY A 313 -29.71 14.45 -4.18
CA GLY A 313 -29.57 13.43 -5.24
C GLY A 313 -28.98 12.12 -4.70
N SER A 314 -28.06 11.52 -5.46
CA SER A 314 -27.29 10.35 -5.04
C SER A 314 -26.06 10.69 -4.17
N ASN A 315 -25.87 11.98 -3.81
CA ASN A 315 -24.73 12.38 -3.01
C ASN A 315 -24.96 12.08 -1.51
N LYS A 316 -23.93 11.54 -0.86
CA LYS A 316 -23.85 11.25 0.56
C LYS A 316 -22.99 12.32 1.24
N PRO A 317 -23.54 13.45 1.70
CA PRO A 317 -22.73 14.51 2.30
C PRO A 317 -21.91 13.97 3.48
N ASN A 318 -20.65 14.40 3.56
CA ASN A 318 -19.71 13.98 4.61
C ASN A 318 -19.44 12.47 4.70
N ALA A 319 -19.50 11.73 3.58
CA ALA A 319 -19.14 10.30 3.53
C ALA A 319 -17.61 10.08 3.60
N TRP A 320 -16.96 10.59 4.64
CA TRP A 320 -15.51 10.50 4.85
C TRP A 320 -15.03 9.11 5.27
N GLY A 321 -15.93 8.27 5.81
CA GLY A 321 -15.60 6.91 6.25
C GLY A 321 -14.78 6.89 7.53
N ALA A 322 -13.69 6.12 7.55
CA ALA A 322 -12.83 5.97 8.73
C ALA A 322 -11.83 7.14 8.92
N ALA A 323 -11.80 8.12 8.02
CA ALA A 323 -10.89 9.25 8.11
C ALA A 323 -11.08 10.07 9.39
N ASN A 324 -10.00 10.64 9.91
CA ASN A 324 -10.05 11.64 10.98
C ASN A 324 -10.21 13.03 10.36
N VAL A 325 -11.37 13.66 10.56
CA VAL A 325 -11.71 14.93 9.91
C VAL A 325 -11.53 16.10 10.88
N PHE A 326 -10.73 17.09 10.49
CA PHE A 326 -10.47 18.33 11.20
C PHE A 326 -11.12 19.49 10.44
N GLN A 327 -11.90 20.30 11.15
CA GLN A 327 -12.58 21.48 10.60
C GLN A 327 -11.73 22.74 10.83
N ASN A 328 -11.90 23.74 9.97
CA ASN A 328 -11.26 25.06 10.10
C ASN A 328 -9.73 25.02 10.18
N CYS A 329 -9.09 24.05 9.52
CA CYS A 329 -7.63 24.00 9.43
C CYS A 329 -7.16 24.69 8.16
N ASN A 330 -6.04 25.40 8.25
CA ASN A 330 -5.45 26.11 7.11
C ASN A 330 -4.49 25.21 6.33
N SER A 331 -3.91 24.20 7.00
CA SER A 331 -2.98 23.30 6.35
C SER A 331 -2.85 21.95 7.06
N CYS A 332 -2.33 20.99 6.32
CA CYS A 332 -1.90 19.70 6.85
C CYS A 332 -0.84 19.81 7.97
N ALA A 333 -0.07 20.90 8.00
CA ALA A 333 0.98 21.11 9.00
C ALA A 333 0.42 21.47 10.39
N GLU A 334 -0.81 22.00 10.45
CA GLU A 334 -1.47 22.35 11.72
C GLU A 334 -2.08 21.12 12.43
N MET A 335 -2.23 20.01 11.71
CA MET A 335 -2.74 18.77 12.28
C MET A 335 -1.65 18.10 13.11
N THR A 336 -1.50 18.59 14.33
CA THR A 336 -0.81 17.84 15.36
C THR A 336 -1.78 16.76 15.82
N LEU A 337 -1.57 15.53 15.34
CA LEU A 337 -2.11 14.40 16.07
C LEU A 337 -1.46 14.44 17.44
N LEU A 338 -2.23 14.87 18.44
CA LEU A 338 -1.87 14.58 19.81
C LEU A 338 -1.62 13.08 19.81
N PRO A 339 -0.41 12.61 20.18
CA PRO A 339 -0.22 11.18 20.38
C PRO A 339 -1.38 10.79 21.27
N VAL A 340 -2.20 9.84 20.82
CA VAL A 340 -3.29 9.33 21.65
C VAL A 340 -2.61 9.06 22.98
N GLN A 341 -2.85 9.93 23.96
CA GLN A 341 -2.40 9.69 25.30
C GLN A 341 -3.23 8.48 25.62
N ASN A 342 -2.65 7.29 25.42
CA ASN A 342 -3.27 6.02 25.73
C ASN A 342 -3.87 6.24 27.09
N ALA A 343 -5.19 6.38 27.14
CA ALA A 343 -5.87 7.01 28.25
C ALA A 343 -5.38 6.31 29.51
N SER A 344 -4.57 7.02 30.29
CA SER A 344 -3.97 6.50 31.52
C SER A 344 -3.55 5.02 31.47
N THR A 345 -2.66 4.62 30.56
CA THR A 345 -1.70 3.61 31.02
C THR A 345 -0.83 4.35 32.03
N LYS A 346 -1.00 4.04 33.33
CA LYS A 346 0.01 4.33 34.38
C LYS A 346 1.39 4.30 33.73
N PRO A 347 2.30 5.26 33.99
CA PRO A 347 3.65 5.21 33.44
C PRO A 347 4.15 3.80 33.63
N TYR A 348 4.17 3.05 32.52
CA TYR A 348 4.76 1.75 32.51
C TYR A 348 6.23 2.11 32.55
N THR A 349 6.76 2.23 33.77
CA THR A 349 8.14 1.84 34.01
C THR A 349 8.17 0.45 33.40
N PRO A 350 8.76 0.26 32.21
CA PRO A 350 8.92 -1.10 31.73
C PRO A 350 9.58 -1.83 32.90
N PRO A 351 9.02 -2.95 33.39
CA PRO A 351 9.74 -3.78 34.33
C PRO A 351 11.10 -3.90 33.68
N VAL A 352 12.15 -3.45 34.38
CA VAL A 352 13.51 -3.45 33.85
C VAL A 352 13.71 -4.88 33.36
N VAL A 353 13.56 -5.07 32.05
CA VAL A 353 13.61 -6.40 31.47
C VAL A 353 15.09 -6.64 31.50
N GLN A 354 15.55 -7.28 32.58
CA GLN A 354 16.90 -7.82 32.67
C GLN A 354 17.16 -8.44 31.31
N ALA A 355 18.10 -7.83 30.58
CA ALA A 355 18.38 -8.23 29.21
C ALA A 355 18.64 -9.74 29.27
N ALA A 356 17.76 -10.53 28.66
CA ALA A 356 17.91 -11.97 28.65
C ALA A 356 19.33 -12.27 28.18
N ASN A 357 20.05 -13.10 28.93
CA ASN A 357 21.43 -13.44 28.59
C ASN A 357 21.43 -14.07 27.20
N LEU A 358 21.84 -13.28 26.22
CA LEU A 358 21.84 -13.63 24.82
C LEU A 358 23.28 -13.82 24.38
N THR A 359 23.60 -15.03 23.95
CA THR A 359 24.92 -15.39 23.44
C THR A 359 24.82 -15.64 21.94
N ILE A 360 25.71 -15.00 21.17
CA ILE A 360 25.78 -15.16 19.72
C ILE A 360 27.19 -15.63 19.37
N TYR A 361 27.31 -16.84 18.82
CA TYR A 361 28.59 -17.49 18.55
C TYR A 361 28.55 -18.36 17.28
N PRO A 362 29.60 -18.41 16.46
CA PRO A 362 30.79 -17.56 16.52
C PRO A 362 30.48 -16.13 16.11
N ASN A 363 31.29 -15.17 16.57
CA ASN A 363 31.29 -13.78 16.12
C ASN A 363 32.72 -13.25 16.20
N PRO A 364 33.47 -13.09 15.08
CA PRO A 364 33.00 -13.18 13.69
C PRO A 364 32.49 -14.58 13.27
N PHE A 365 31.56 -14.64 12.32
CA PHE A 365 31.04 -15.89 11.74
C PHE A 365 31.43 -16.02 10.25
N ALA A 366 31.54 -17.26 9.76
CA ALA A 366 31.72 -17.53 8.32
C ALA A 366 30.37 -17.67 7.62
N ASP A 367 29.65 -18.75 7.92
CA ASP A 367 28.33 -19.04 7.31
C ASP A 367 27.27 -19.39 8.36
N ILE A 368 27.69 -19.93 9.51
CA ILE A 368 26.78 -20.39 10.56
C ILE A 368 26.94 -19.49 11.78
N VAL A 369 25.82 -19.01 12.30
CA VAL A 369 25.74 -18.28 13.57
C VAL A 369 24.75 -18.99 14.49
N ARG A 370 25.15 -19.24 15.73
CA ARG A 370 24.29 -19.79 16.78
C ARG A 370 23.86 -18.67 17.71
N ILE A 371 22.56 -18.59 17.95
CA ILE A 371 21.92 -17.59 18.80
C ILE A 371 21.26 -18.36 19.93
N SER A 372 21.77 -18.21 21.15
CA SER A 372 21.25 -18.87 22.34
C SER A 372 20.74 -17.86 23.34
N TRP A 373 19.65 -18.22 24.02
CA TRP A 373 19.00 -17.41 25.03
C TRP A 373 18.78 -18.23 26.30
N GLU A 374 18.59 -17.53 27.41
CA GLU A 374 18.34 -18.14 28.72
C GLU A 374 17.07 -19.01 28.71
N ASN A 375 17.11 -20.14 29.42
CA ASN A 375 15.98 -21.04 29.58
C ASN A 375 14.76 -20.29 30.15
N GLY A 376 13.60 -20.47 29.53
CA GLY A 376 12.36 -19.79 29.91
C GLY A 376 12.21 -18.36 29.39
N LYS A 377 13.25 -17.76 28.80
CA LYS A 377 13.18 -16.46 28.10
C LYS A 377 13.13 -16.70 26.60
N LYS A 378 11.99 -17.16 26.10
CA LYS A 378 11.82 -17.49 24.68
C LYS A 378 11.55 -16.24 23.83
N PRO A 379 12.36 -15.95 22.80
CA PRO A 379 12.05 -14.90 21.83
C PRO A 379 10.89 -15.30 20.92
N ARG A 380 10.16 -14.30 20.44
CA ARG A 380 9.11 -14.43 19.43
C ARG A 380 9.67 -14.59 18.03
N SER A 381 10.69 -13.81 17.68
CA SER A 381 11.29 -13.85 16.35
C SER A 381 12.75 -13.40 16.36
N VAL A 382 13.50 -13.85 15.36
CA VAL A 382 14.87 -13.45 15.06
C VAL A 382 14.95 -12.95 13.63
N MET A 383 15.60 -11.82 13.44
CA MET A 383 15.86 -11.21 12.14
C MET A 383 17.34 -10.83 12.05
N ILE A 384 17.98 -11.09 10.92
CA ILE A 384 19.35 -10.66 10.62
C ILE A 384 19.31 -9.75 9.41
N CYS A 385 19.90 -8.56 9.51
CA CYS A 385 19.99 -7.59 8.43
C CYS A 385 21.42 -7.09 8.21
N GLU A 386 21.70 -6.64 6.99
CA GLU A 386 22.92 -5.94 6.62
C GLU A 386 22.94 -4.51 7.19
N SER A 387 24.11 -3.87 7.17
CA SER A 387 24.23 -2.45 7.55
C SER A 387 23.43 -1.49 6.67
N THR A 388 23.03 -1.92 5.47
CA THR A 388 22.11 -1.19 4.57
C THR A 388 20.64 -1.36 4.94
N GLY A 389 20.31 -2.21 5.92
CA GLY A 389 18.95 -2.56 6.33
C GLY A 389 18.33 -3.73 5.56
N ARG A 390 19.01 -4.29 4.54
CA ARG A 390 18.53 -5.46 3.80
C ARG A 390 18.43 -6.68 4.73
N ILE A 391 17.25 -7.29 4.83
CA ILE A 391 17.02 -8.49 5.64
C ILE A 391 17.60 -9.70 4.89
N VAL A 392 18.49 -10.43 5.56
CA VAL A 392 19.10 -11.67 5.03
C VAL A 392 18.54 -12.93 5.69
N TYR A 393 17.83 -12.78 6.82
CA TYR A 393 17.16 -13.87 7.53
C TYR A 393 16.00 -13.34 8.41
N CYS A 394 14.84 -14.00 8.41
CA CYS A 394 13.70 -13.78 9.34
C CYS A 394 13.19 -15.16 9.74
N ARG A 395 12.95 -15.40 11.03
CA ARG A 395 12.26 -16.60 11.49
C ARG A 395 11.44 -16.31 12.73
N ASP A 396 10.17 -16.74 12.70
CA ASP A 396 9.32 -16.80 13.89
C ASP A 396 9.67 -18.05 14.72
N LEU A 397 9.76 -17.86 16.02
CA LEU A 397 10.19 -18.88 16.97
C LEU A 397 9.05 -19.40 17.84
N GLU A 398 7.79 -19.04 17.56
CA GLU A 398 6.63 -19.41 18.38
C GLU A 398 6.53 -20.93 18.66
N GLN A 399 7.06 -21.79 17.79
CA GLN A 399 7.06 -23.26 17.96
C GLN A 399 8.39 -23.87 18.43
N GLU A 400 9.48 -23.12 18.44
CA GLU A 400 10.81 -23.63 18.83
C GLU A 400 10.88 -23.91 20.34
N ARG A 401 11.26 -25.13 20.73
CA ARG A 401 11.45 -25.49 22.14
C ARG A 401 12.89 -25.37 22.60
N ALA A 402 13.84 -25.33 21.66
CA ALA A 402 15.26 -25.25 21.97
C ALA A 402 15.63 -23.84 22.46
N GLY A 403 16.51 -23.74 23.45
CA GLY A 403 17.14 -22.47 23.88
C GLY A 403 18.19 -21.93 22.92
N VAL A 404 18.31 -22.52 21.73
CA VAL A 404 19.35 -22.26 20.74
C VAL A 404 18.76 -22.32 19.34
N LEU A 405 19.02 -21.28 18.54
CA LEU A 405 18.76 -21.23 17.11
C LEU A 405 20.09 -21.29 16.36
N THR A 406 20.25 -22.27 15.47
CA THR A 406 21.38 -22.28 14.52
C THR A 406 20.90 -21.70 13.19
N VAL A 407 21.53 -20.63 12.73
CA VAL A 407 21.22 -19.96 11.48
C VAL A 407 22.36 -20.22 10.49
N SER A 408 22.03 -20.81 9.35
CA SER A 408 22.94 -20.94 8.21
C SER A 408 22.62 -19.82 7.22
N LEU A 409 23.58 -18.92 6.99
CA LEU A 409 23.49 -17.79 6.09
C LEU A 409 24.21 -18.10 4.77
N ALA A 410 23.77 -17.46 3.68
CA ALA A 410 24.33 -17.70 2.37
C ALA A 410 25.84 -17.37 2.33
N THR A 411 26.60 -18.27 1.71
CA THR A 411 28.06 -18.14 1.58
C THR A 411 28.44 -16.90 0.77
N THR A 412 27.56 -16.48 -0.15
CA THR A 412 27.67 -15.31 -1.03
C THR A 412 27.48 -13.96 -0.34
N LEU A 413 27.07 -13.92 0.94
CA LEU A 413 26.99 -12.66 1.68
C LEU A 413 28.38 -12.02 1.81
N ALA A 414 28.47 -10.71 1.61
CA ALA A 414 29.72 -9.97 1.72
C ALA A 414 30.25 -9.99 3.17
N ALA A 415 31.58 -9.94 3.32
CA ALA A 415 32.18 -9.69 4.62
C ALA A 415 31.76 -8.30 5.13
N GLY A 416 31.46 -8.18 6.43
CA GLY A 416 31.01 -6.90 6.98
C GLY A 416 30.15 -7.01 8.24
N ASN A 417 29.52 -5.89 8.58
CA ASN A 417 28.68 -5.75 9.77
C ASN A 417 27.23 -6.14 9.46
N TYR A 418 26.68 -6.96 10.33
CA TYR A 418 25.28 -7.37 10.32
C TYR A 418 24.65 -7.09 11.69
N PHE A 419 23.33 -6.96 11.73
CA PHE A 419 22.57 -6.74 12.96
C PHE A 419 21.55 -7.85 13.16
N VAL A 420 21.61 -8.48 14.32
CA VAL A 420 20.63 -9.45 14.79
C VAL A 420 19.61 -8.71 15.66
N LYS A 421 18.37 -8.64 15.20
CA LYS A 421 17.22 -8.13 15.95
C LYS A 421 16.41 -9.32 16.48
N ILE A 422 16.26 -9.39 17.79
CA ILE A 422 15.51 -10.43 18.49
C ILE A 422 14.35 -9.78 19.23
N THR A 423 13.15 -10.24 18.93
CA THR A 423 11.92 -9.70 19.51
C THR A 423 11.42 -10.64 20.60
N TYR A 424 11.26 -10.14 21.81
CA TYR A 424 10.61 -10.82 22.94
C TYR A 424 9.22 -10.21 23.18
N PRO A 425 8.34 -10.88 23.95
CA PRO A 425 7.15 -10.23 24.49
C PRO A 425 7.55 -9.00 25.33
N GLY A 426 7.32 -7.79 24.80
CA GLY A 426 7.59 -6.53 25.50
C GLY A 426 9.03 -6.01 25.44
N ALA A 427 9.95 -6.64 24.70
CA ALA A 427 11.32 -6.15 24.54
C ALA A 427 11.90 -6.47 23.16
N VAL A 428 12.83 -5.63 22.69
CA VAL A 428 13.59 -5.86 21.45
C VAL A 428 15.06 -5.72 21.78
N ILE A 429 15.85 -6.75 21.45
CA ILE A 429 17.30 -6.75 21.62
C ILE A 429 17.94 -6.69 20.24
N VAL A 430 18.88 -5.77 20.05
CA VAL A 430 19.71 -5.68 18.84
C VAL A 430 21.17 -5.96 19.21
N ARG A 431 21.83 -6.81 18.42
CA ARG A 431 23.27 -7.12 18.56
C ARG A 431 23.95 -7.03 17.20
N LYS A 432 25.15 -6.47 17.19
CA LYS A 432 26.02 -6.46 16.02
C LYS A 432 26.78 -7.78 15.92
N ILE A 433 26.81 -8.37 14.74
CA ILE A 433 27.66 -9.52 14.38
C ILE A 433 28.49 -9.19 13.14
N ILE A 434 29.61 -9.89 12.96
CA ILE A 434 30.56 -9.62 11.88
C ILE A 434 30.70 -10.88 11.02
N LYS A 435 30.46 -10.76 9.71
CA LYS A 435 30.79 -11.81 8.74
C LYS A 435 32.26 -11.70 8.35
N ALA A 436 33.04 -12.74 8.59
CA ALA A 436 34.45 -12.80 8.17
C ALA A 436 34.55 -12.96 6.65
N ALA A 437 35.60 -12.37 6.05
CA ALA A 437 36.01 -12.73 4.71
C ALA A 437 36.49 -14.19 4.72
N ARG A 438 36.09 -14.96 3.71
CA ARG A 438 36.61 -16.31 3.53
C ARG A 438 38.01 -16.29 2.95
#